data_AF-A0A2V5XV07-F1
#
_entry.id   AF-A0A2V5XV07-F1
#
_cell.length_a   1.000
_cell.length_b   1.000
_cell.length_c   1.000
_cell.angle_alpha   90.00
_cell.angle_beta   90.00
_cell.angle_gamma   90.00
#
_symmetry.space_group_name_H-M   'P 1'
#
loop_
_entity.id
_entity.type
_entity.pdbx_description
1 polymer ?
#
loop_
_entity_poly.entity_id
_entity_poly.type
_entity_poly.pdbx_seq_one_letter_code
_entity_poly.pdbx_strand_id
1 'polypeptide(L)'
;MGLCLEKKSERANALATFYKILEEDARPDRRRELFWYYKAGFNAARLLEEDSKWESAAAVYEKLAAVGGSRSEEAKARLTNLRLEHFLWTD
;
A
#
# COMPACT_ATOMS: atom_id res chain seq x y z
N MET A 1 -9.67 15.19 -23.73
CA MET A 1 -10.35 14.04 -23.10
C MET A 1 -9.63 12.78 -23.57
N GLY A 2 -8.69 12.20 -22.81
CA GLY A 2 -7.94 11.02 -23.30
C GLY A 2 -6.84 10.48 -22.38
N LEU A 3 -6.16 11.33 -21.60
CA LEU A 3 -4.99 10.89 -20.81
C LEU A 3 -5.34 10.23 -19.47
N CYS A 4 -6.61 10.21 -19.06
CA CYS A 4 -7.03 9.66 -17.76
C CYS A 4 -7.39 8.16 -17.78
N LEU A 5 -7.47 7.52 -18.96
CA LEU A 5 -7.79 6.09 -19.05
C LEU A 5 -6.56 5.19 -19.03
N GLU A 6 -5.44 5.58 -19.66
CA GLU A 6 -4.24 4.73 -19.76
C GLU A 6 -3.58 4.49 -18.39
N LYS A 7 -3.47 5.53 -17.54
CA LYS A 7 -2.93 5.37 -16.17
C LYS A 7 -3.79 4.49 -15.26
N LYS A 8 -5.08 4.25 -15.58
CA LYS A 8 -5.95 3.36 -14.81
C LYS A 8 -5.76 1.89 -15.23
N SER A 9 -5.52 1.64 -16.52
CA SER A 9 -5.34 0.28 -17.04
C SER A 9 -4.03 -0.35 -16.58
N GLU A 10 -2.94 0.42 -16.55
CA GLU A 10 -1.63 -0.01 -16.02
C GLU A 10 -1.67 -0.30 -14.51
N ARG A 11 -2.47 0.49 -13.76
CA ARG A 11 -2.66 0.29 -12.32
C ARG A 11 -3.36 -1.02 -11.99
N ALA A 12 -4.38 -1.41 -12.76
CA ALA A 12 -5.08 -2.67 -12.56
C ALA A 12 -4.13 -3.87 -12.77
N ASN A 13 -3.23 -3.76 -13.76
CA ASN A 13 -2.25 -4.81 -14.07
C ASN A 13 -1.17 -4.95 -12.99
N ALA A 14 -0.68 -3.81 -12.48
CA ALA A 14 0.26 -3.80 -11.37
C ALA A 14 -0.36 -4.41 -10.09
N LEU A 15 -1.60 -4.05 -9.77
CA LEU A 15 -2.33 -4.62 -8.63
C LEU A 15 -2.53 -6.13 -8.77
N ALA A 16 -2.93 -6.61 -9.96
CA ALA A 16 -3.09 -8.05 -10.21
C ALA A 16 -1.76 -8.81 -10.03
N THR A 17 -0.64 -8.23 -10.47
CA THR A 17 0.69 -8.81 -10.29
C THR A 17 1.08 -8.88 -8.81
N PHE A 18 0.81 -7.82 -8.04
CA PHE A 18 1.03 -7.81 -6.60
C PHE A 18 0.20 -8.87 -5.86
N TYR A 19 -1.07 -9.03 -6.21
CA TYR A 19 -1.94 -10.05 -5.63
C TYR A 19 -1.45 -11.47 -5.96
N LYS A 20 -1.03 -11.71 -7.21
CA LYS A 20 -0.54 -13.02 -7.63
C LYS A 20 0.73 -13.45 -6.90
N ILE A 21 1.66 -12.51 -6.66
CA ILE A 21 2.88 -12.77 -5.87
C ILE A 21 2.52 -13.03 -4.41
N LEU A 22 1.56 -12.30 -3.84
CA LEU A 22 1.07 -12.53 -2.49
C LEU A 22 0.38 -13.90 -2.32
N GLU A 23 -0.29 -14.39 -3.36
CA GLU A 23 -0.91 -15.73 -3.37
C GLU A 23 0.12 -16.86 -3.56
N GLU A 24 1.19 -16.65 -4.32
CA GLU A 24 2.26 -17.64 -4.50
C GLU A 24 3.19 -17.78 -3.29
N ASP A 25 3.40 -16.70 -2.51
CA ASP A 25 4.29 -16.71 -1.33
C ASP A 25 3.64 -17.30 -0.07
N ALA A 26 2.34 -17.63 -0.11
CA ALA A 26 1.52 -18.12 1.01
C ALA A 26 1.83 -19.57 1.45
N ARG A 27 3.11 -19.92 1.61
CA ARG A 27 3.60 -21.20 2.14
C ARG A 27 4.44 -20.98 3.42
N PRO A 28 4.46 -21.97 4.33
CA PRO A 28 4.15 -21.79 5.75
C PRO A 28 5.33 -21.29 6.61
N ASP A 29 5.79 -20.06 6.37
CA ASP A 29 6.70 -19.34 7.26
C ASP A 29 6.15 -17.94 7.56
N ARG A 30 4.88 -17.88 8.02
CA ARG A 30 4.06 -16.66 8.18
C ARG A 30 4.75 -15.48 8.87
N ARG A 31 5.76 -15.72 9.72
CA ARG A 31 6.54 -14.64 10.35
C ARG A 31 7.54 -13.97 9.40
N ARG A 32 8.19 -14.75 8.53
CA ARG A 32 9.06 -14.23 7.47
C ARG A 32 8.26 -13.51 6.39
N GLU A 33 7.10 -14.06 6.03
CA GLU A 33 6.17 -13.43 5.09
C GLU A 33 5.70 -12.07 5.61
N LEU A 34 5.31 -11.96 6.89
CA LEU A 34 4.95 -10.66 7.49
C LEU A 34 6.10 -9.65 7.45
N PHE A 35 7.32 -10.09 7.75
CA PHE A 35 8.48 -9.19 7.69
C PHE A 35 8.69 -8.61 6.29
N TRP A 36 8.63 -9.45 5.26
CA TRP A 36 8.76 -9.02 3.87
C TRP A 36 7.54 -8.24 3.38
N TYR A 37 6.35 -8.60 3.84
CA TYR A 37 5.10 -7.88 3.56
C TYR A 37 5.16 -6.44 4.07
N TYR A 38 5.54 -6.24 5.34
CA TYR A 38 5.75 -4.89 5.88
C TYR A 38 6.84 -4.15 5.12
N LYS A 39 7.98 -4.79 4.87
CA LYS A 39 9.10 -4.15 4.17
C LYS A 39 8.72 -3.74 2.74
N ALA A 40 7.98 -4.57 2.02
CA ALA A 40 7.50 -4.28 0.67
C ALA A 40 6.44 -3.17 0.70
N GLY A 41 5.47 -3.23 1.62
CA GLY A 41 4.44 -2.21 1.75
C GLY A 41 5.01 -0.84 2.12
N PHE A 42 5.96 -0.75 3.05
CA PHE A 42 6.59 0.53 3.40
C PHE A 42 7.40 1.11 2.23
N ASN A 43 8.13 0.27 1.48
CA ASN A 43 8.83 0.74 0.28
C ASN A 43 7.85 1.21 -0.81
N ALA A 44 6.77 0.46 -1.03
CA ALA A 44 5.73 0.84 -2.00
C ALA A 44 5.04 2.15 -1.61
N ALA A 45 4.67 2.32 -0.34
CA ALA A 45 4.09 3.55 0.18
C ALA A 45 5.03 4.74 -0.02
N ARG A 46 6.32 4.58 0.27
CA ARG A 46 7.32 5.63 0.07
C ARG A 46 7.46 6.04 -1.40
N LEU A 47 7.50 5.08 -2.33
CA LEU A 47 7.54 5.40 -3.76
C LEU A 47 6.30 6.16 -4.23
N LEU A 48 5.14 5.85 -3.64
CA LEU A 48 3.89 6.56 -3.94
C LEU A 48 3.89 7.97 -3.35
N GLU A 49 4.50 8.18 -2.18
CA GLU A 49 4.74 9.52 -1.63
C GLU A 49 5.69 10.34 -2.53
N GLU A 50 6.77 9.73 -3.02
CA GLU A 50 7.69 10.38 -3.98
C GLU A 50 7.01 10.75 -5.30
N ASP A 51 6.06 9.93 -5.78
CA ASP A 51 5.25 10.21 -6.98
C ASP A 51 4.05 11.15 -6.70
N SER A 52 3.96 11.73 -5.49
CA SER A 52 2.83 12.55 -5.03
C SER A 52 1.46 11.87 -5.14
N LYS A 53 1.43 10.53 -5.08
CA LYS A 53 0.22 9.69 -5.09
C LYS A 53 -0.24 9.39 -3.67
N TRP A 54 -0.63 10.43 -2.96
CA TRP A 54 -1.01 10.39 -1.55
C TRP A 54 -2.15 9.40 -1.26
N GLU A 55 -3.18 9.36 -2.11
CA GLU A 55 -4.30 8.40 -2.01
C GLU A 55 -3.82 6.93 -2.07
N SER A 56 -2.87 6.65 -2.96
CA SER A 56 -2.36 5.29 -3.14
C SER A 56 -1.43 4.90 -1.99
N ALA A 57 -0.59 5.83 -1.52
CA ALA A 57 0.24 5.63 -0.34
C ALA A 57 -0.63 5.35 0.90
N ALA A 58 -1.72 6.10 1.07
CA ALA A 58 -2.69 5.87 2.14
C ALA A 58 -3.31 4.46 2.08
N ALA A 59 -3.73 3.99 0.90
CA ALA A 59 -4.28 2.64 0.74
C ALA A 59 -3.27 1.54 1.12
N VAL A 60 -1.97 1.75 0.85
CA VAL A 60 -0.92 0.80 1.24
C VAL A 60 -0.71 0.81 2.76
N TYR A 61 -0.61 1.99 3.38
CA TYR A 61 -0.48 2.09 4.84
C TYR A 61 -1.71 1.52 5.57
N GLU A 62 -2.92 1.66 5.01
CA GLU A 62 -4.14 1.09 5.56
C GLU A 62 -4.10 -0.44 5.56
N LYS A 63 -3.64 -1.05 4.45
CA LYS A 63 -3.43 -2.51 4.39
C LYS A 63 -2.40 -2.97 5.41
N LEU A 64 -1.29 -2.25 5.55
CA LEU A 64 -0.26 -2.56 6.56
C LEU A 64 -0.80 -2.44 7.99
N ALA A 65 -1.65 -1.44 8.25
CA ALA A 65 -2.28 -1.23 9.55
C ALA A 65 -3.33 -2.31 9.87
N ALA A 66 -4.03 -2.81 8.86
CA ALA A 66 -5.06 -3.84 9.00
C ALA A 66 -4.50 -5.23 9.36
N VAL A 67 -3.23 -5.52 9.01
CA VAL A 67 -2.57 -6.80 9.29
C VAL A 67 -2.32 -7.02 10.80
N GLY A 68 -2.17 -5.95 11.59
CA GLY A 68 -1.99 -6.01 13.04
C GLY A 68 -0.55 -6.32 13.48
N GLY A 69 -0.18 -5.88 14.70
CA GLY A 69 1.16 -6.04 15.28
C GLY A 69 1.94 -4.72 15.39
N SER A 70 3.14 -4.74 15.98
CA SER A 70 3.87 -3.52 16.36
C SER A 70 4.17 -2.55 15.20
N ARG A 71 4.36 -3.06 13.97
CA ARG A 71 4.58 -2.23 12.77
C ARG A 71 3.29 -1.64 12.18
N SER A 72 2.14 -2.17 12.58
CA SER A 72 0.83 -1.64 12.14
C SER A 72 0.52 -0.30 12.76
N GLU A 73 0.90 -0.10 14.02
CA GLU A 73 0.68 1.18 14.70
C GLU A 73 1.47 2.31 14.04
N GLU A 74 2.72 2.03 13.65
CA GLU A 74 3.55 2.98 12.90
C GLU A 74 2.93 3.30 11.52
N ALA A 75 2.47 2.29 10.78
CA ALA A 75 1.79 2.48 9.51
C ALA A 75 0.49 3.30 9.68
N LYS A 76 -0.27 3.05 10.75
CA LYS A 76 -1.52 3.77 11.04
C LYS A 76 -1.27 5.23 11.44
N ALA A 77 -0.21 5.51 12.20
CA ALA A 77 0.20 6.87 12.54
C ALA A 77 0.60 7.66 11.29
N ARG A 78 1.42 7.05 10.41
CA ARG A 78 1.79 7.63 9.11
C ARG A 78 0.57 7.88 8.22
N LEU A 79 -0.32 6.89 8.10
CA LEU A 79 -1.58 7.01 7.37
C LEU A 79 -2.42 8.19 7.86
N THR A 80 -2.58 8.32 9.17
CA THR A 80 -3.39 9.38 9.77
C THR A 80 -2.79 10.76 9.47
N ASN A 81 -1.47 10.92 9.59
CA ASN A 81 -0.80 12.16 9.25
C ASN A 81 -0.97 12.51 7.77
N LEU A 82 -0.75 11.52 6.89
CA LEU A 82 -0.90 11.68 5.45
C LEU A 82 -2.32 12.09 5.06
N ARG A 83 -3.34 11.48 5.70
CA ARG A 83 -4.75 11.82 5.47
C ARG A 83 -5.10 13.24 5.93
N LEU A 84 -4.54 13.68 7.07
CA LEU A 84 -4.75 15.03 7.58
C LEU A 84 -4.07 16.09 6.72
N GLU A 85 -2.82 15.86 6.31
CA GLU A 85 -2.05 16.80 5.51
C GLU A 85 -2.59 16.93 4.07
N HIS A 86 -3.01 15.82 3.48
CA HIS A 86 -3.47 15.79 2.09
C HIS A 86 -5.00 15.76 1.94
N PHE A 87 -5.76 15.99 3.03
CA PHE A 87 -7.23 15.97 3.04
C PHE A 87 -7.83 14.72 2.37
N LEU A 88 -7.20 13.55 2.58
CA LEU A 88 -7.65 12.27 2.03
C LEU A 88 -8.76 11.69 2.91
N TRP A 89 -9.91 12.36 2.93
CA TRP A 89 -11.13 11.86 3.55
C TRP A 89 -11.96 11.18 2.46
N THR A 90 -12.05 9.86 2.55
CA THR A 90 -13.02 9.09 1.77
C THR A 90 -14.35 9.18 2.52
N ASP A 91 -15.34 9.84 1.90
CA ASP A 91 -16.76 9.79 2.29
C ASP A 91 -17.32 8.37 2.11
#